data_AF-A0A8T0QIQ6-F1
#
_entry.id   AF-A0A8T0QIQ6-F1
#
_cell.length_a   1.000
_cell.length_b   1.000
_cell.length_c   1.000
_cell.angle_alpha   90.00
_cell.angle_beta   90.00
_cell.angle_gamma   90.00
#
_symmetry.space_group_name_H-M   'P 1'
#
loop_
_entity.id
_entity.type
_entity.pdbx_description
1 polymer ?
#
loop_
_entity_poly.entity_id
_entity_poly.type
_entity_poly.pdbx_seq_one_letter_code
_entity_poly.pdbx_strand_id
1 'polypeptide(L)'
;MIVFTEDCDRDLKSKEAAASMARAGAVNKERDSLLKEGEMLKLREEFWAAEDLWMDGLVEGALDRWLEERNKMPNKKRKVVRVPVPDAYIHFIKENPTLMRELSDEEMAECPEHHRQLYVIQKLVNDKNRAYQKALIDQYNTFGFAYDEKEVTDDDDEKEVAVPKN
;
A
#
# COMPACT_ATOMS: atom_id res chain seq x y z
N MET A 1 32.38 -39.74 40.52
CA MET A 1 31.82 -39.98 39.17
C MET A 1 30.59 -39.11 39.02
N ILE A 2 30.73 -37.91 38.45
CA ILE A 2 29.60 -37.09 38.01
C ILE A 2 30.00 -36.60 36.62
N VAL A 3 29.44 -37.26 35.62
CA VAL A 3 29.43 -36.86 34.22
C VAL A 3 28.03 -36.24 33.99
N PHE A 4 27.85 -35.43 32.95
CA PHE A 4 26.59 -34.84 32.47
C PHE A 4 26.25 -33.44 32.99
N THR A 5 27.04 -32.44 32.59
CA THR A 5 26.57 -31.03 32.52
C THR A 5 26.81 -30.37 31.16
N GLU A 6 27.73 -30.87 30.32
CA GLU A 6 28.09 -30.24 29.05
C GLU A 6 27.10 -30.48 27.88
N ASP A 7 26.32 -31.56 27.91
CA ASP A 7 25.39 -31.88 26.81
C ASP A 7 24.11 -31.03 26.87
N CYS A 8 23.61 -30.69 28.06
CA CYS A 8 22.42 -29.84 28.22
C CYS A 8 22.65 -28.41 27.70
N ASP A 9 23.84 -27.85 27.92
CA ASP A 9 24.19 -26.49 27.48
C ASP A 9 24.28 -26.40 25.95
N ARG A 10 24.78 -27.45 25.29
CA ARG A 10 24.90 -27.52 23.83
C ARG A 10 23.54 -27.61 23.14
N ASP A 11 22.62 -28.38 23.73
CA ASP A 11 21.24 -28.49 23.24
C ASP A 11 20.46 -27.18 23.42
N LEU A 12 20.67 -26.47 24.54
CA LEU A 12 20.06 -25.16 24.75
C LEU A 12 20.56 -24.13 23.72
N LYS A 13 21.88 -24.07 23.50
CA LYS A 13 22.50 -23.20 22.50
C LYS A 13 22.04 -23.52 21.07
N SER A 14 21.87 -24.80 20.76
CA SER A 14 21.39 -25.26 19.45
C SER A 14 19.91 -24.88 19.22
N LYS A 15 19.06 -25.00 20.26
CA LYS A 15 17.67 -24.56 20.20
C LYS A 15 17.54 -23.03 20.09
N GLU A 16 18.37 -22.28 20.82
CA GLU A 16 18.40 -20.82 20.75
C GLU A 16 18.90 -20.32 19.38
N ALA A 17 19.93 -20.94 18.82
CA ALA A 17 20.39 -20.66 17.47
C ALA A 17 19.33 -20.98 16.42
N ALA A 18 18.63 -22.11 16.53
CA ALA A 18 17.52 -22.46 15.65
C ALA A 18 16.36 -21.46 15.75
N ALA A 19 16.00 -21.03 16.96
CA ALA A 19 14.97 -20.02 17.18
C ALA A 19 15.38 -18.64 16.63
N SER A 20 16.65 -18.26 16.78
CA SER A 20 17.22 -17.03 16.23
C SER A 20 17.21 -17.03 14.70
N MET A 21 17.64 -18.14 14.07
CA MET A 21 17.58 -18.32 12.62
C MET A 21 16.13 -18.32 12.09
N ALA A 22 15.19 -18.95 12.81
CA ALA A 22 13.78 -18.93 12.45
C ALA A 22 13.19 -17.51 12.52
N ARG A 23 13.54 -16.74 13.56
CA ARG A 23 13.14 -15.32 13.69
C ARG A 23 13.75 -14.47 12.58
N ALA A 24 15.03 -14.64 12.28
CA ALA A 24 15.70 -13.92 11.20
C ALA A 24 15.06 -14.26 9.83
N GLY A 25 14.73 -15.52 9.58
CA GLY A 25 14.02 -15.96 8.38
C GLY A 25 12.62 -15.37 8.24
N ALA A 26 11.88 -15.23 9.35
CA ALA A 26 10.56 -14.59 9.34
C ALA A 26 10.65 -13.08 9.07
N VAL A 27 11.60 -12.39 9.72
CA VAL A 27 11.85 -10.96 9.51
C VAL A 27 12.21 -10.67 8.05
N ASN A 28 13.07 -11.49 7.44
CA ASN A 28 13.44 -11.29 6.04
C ASN A 28 12.25 -11.46 5.08
N LYS A 29 11.37 -12.43 5.31
CA LYS A 29 10.16 -12.61 4.49
C LYS A 29 9.19 -11.43 4.60
N GLU A 30 9.02 -10.89 5.80
CA GLU A 30 8.18 -9.70 6.03
C GLU A 30 8.77 -8.47 5.33
N ARG A 31 10.09 -8.27 5.45
CA ARG A 31 10.81 -7.21 4.71
C ARG A 31 10.65 -7.35 3.21
N ASP A 32 10.83 -8.54 2.66
CA ASP A 32 10.68 -8.79 1.23
C ASP A 32 9.25 -8.48 0.74
N SER A 33 8.24 -8.76 1.57
CA SER A 33 6.84 -8.45 1.25
C SER A 33 6.56 -6.95 1.16
N LEU A 34 7.17 -6.13 2.01
CA LEU A 34 6.96 -4.68 2.04
C LEU A 34 7.51 -3.95 0.81
N LEU A 35 8.46 -4.57 0.09
CA LEU A 35 9.08 -4.04 -1.11
C LEU A 35 8.65 -4.81 -2.37
N LYS A 36 7.57 -5.57 -2.30
CA LYS A 36 7.09 -6.33 -3.44
C LYS A 36 6.69 -5.40 -4.58
N GLU A 37 7.26 -5.67 -5.74
CA GLU A 37 7.09 -4.86 -6.95
C GLU A 37 5.62 -4.73 -7.35
N GLY A 38 5.18 -3.50 -7.60
CA GLY A 38 3.84 -3.15 -8.08
C GLY A 38 2.79 -2.96 -6.97
N GLU A 39 3.11 -3.30 -5.71
CA GLU A 39 2.15 -3.14 -4.62
C GLU A 39 1.90 -1.67 -4.27
N MET A 40 2.94 -0.83 -4.28
CA MET A 40 2.80 0.60 -4.00
C MET A 40 2.06 1.29 -5.14
N LEU A 41 2.38 0.93 -6.39
CA LEU A 41 1.66 1.44 -7.56
C LEU A 41 0.17 1.12 -7.45
N LYS A 42 -0.17 -0.14 -7.12
CA LYS A 42 -1.55 -0.58 -6.98
C LYS A 42 -2.29 0.18 -5.89
N LEU A 43 -1.70 0.30 -4.69
CA LEU A 43 -2.31 1.04 -3.59
C LEU A 43 -2.56 2.50 -3.95
N ARG A 44 -1.59 3.15 -4.61
CA ARG A 44 -1.71 4.54 -5.04
C ARG A 44 -2.79 4.72 -6.11
N GLU A 45 -2.89 3.82 -7.08
CA GLU A 45 -3.93 3.88 -8.12
C GLU A 45 -5.32 3.58 -7.57
N GLU A 46 -5.46 2.68 -6.61
CA GLU A 46 -6.73 2.47 -5.92
C GLU A 46 -7.17 3.70 -5.13
N PHE A 47 -6.22 4.40 -4.50
CA PHE A 47 -6.49 5.67 -3.84
C PHE A 47 -6.93 6.76 -4.83
N TRP A 48 -6.14 7.04 -5.87
CA TRP A 48 -6.50 8.07 -6.86
C TRP A 48 -7.83 7.78 -7.56
N ALA A 49 -8.12 6.52 -7.84
CA ALA A 49 -9.41 6.15 -8.40
C ALA A 49 -10.59 6.36 -7.45
N ALA A 50 -10.37 6.23 -6.13
CA ALA A 50 -11.40 6.54 -5.14
C ALA A 50 -11.57 8.06 -5.00
N GLU A 51 -10.49 8.84 -5.06
CA GLU A 51 -10.54 10.31 -5.16
C GLU A 51 -11.32 10.77 -6.40
N ASP A 52 -11.07 10.18 -7.56
CA ASP A 52 -11.84 10.48 -8.78
C ASP A 52 -13.33 10.18 -8.58
N LEU A 53 -13.66 9.06 -7.92
CA LEU A 53 -15.05 8.74 -7.54
C LEU A 53 -15.65 9.78 -6.58
N TRP A 54 -14.87 10.35 -5.65
CA TRP A 54 -15.36 11.41 -4.77
C TRP A 54 -15.73 12.66 -5.56
N MET A 55 -14.92 13.02 -6.56
CA MET A 55 -15.20 14.13 -7.46
C MET A 55 -16.44 13.87 -8.34
N ASP A 56 -16.63 12.63 -8.77
CA ASP A 56 -17.77 12.18 -9.58
C ASP A 56 -19.03 11.80 -8.75
N GLY A 57 -18.91 11.67 -7.43
CA GLY A 57 -19.88 11.05 -6.52
C GLY A 57 -21.22 11.76 -6.39
N LEU A 58 -21.38 12.87 -7.09
CA LEU A 58 -22.64 13.58 -7.29
C LEU A 58 -23.53 12.92 -8.37
N VAL A 59 -23.00 11.96 -9.14
CA VAL A 59 -23.76 11.23 -10.17
C VAL A 59 -24.35 9.94 -9.58
N GLU A 60 -25.66 9.76 -9.73
CA GLU A 60 -26.35 8.55 -9.28
C GLU A 60 -25.73 7.27 -9.88
N GLY A 61 -25.57 6.24 -9.03
CA GLY A 61 -24.93 4.97 -9.38
C GLY A 61 -23.42 5.02 -9.62
N ALA A 62 -22.72 6.14 -9.34
CA ALA A 62 -21.27 6.24 -9.51
C ALA A 62 -20.50 5.19 -8.70
N LEU A 63 -20.90 4.96 -7.45
CA LEU A 63 -20.29 3.96 -6.58
C LEU A 63 -20.44 2.54 -7.13
N ASP A 64 -21.63 2.16 -7.61
CA ASP A 64 -21.88 0.83 -8.17
C ASP A 64 -21.06 0.59 -9.44
N ARG A 65 -21.03 1.57 -10.35
CA ARG A 65 -20.18 1.51 -11.56
C ARG A 65 -18.70 1.35 -11.20
N TRP A 66 -18.22 2.12 -10.21
CA TRP A 66 -16.83 2.03 -9.76
C TRP A 66 -16.50 0.64 -9.20
N LEU A 67 -17.37 0.07 -8.37
CA LEU A 67 -17.20 -1.28 -7.82
C LEU A 67 -17.17 -2.34 -8.94
N GLU A 68 -18.06 -2.22 -9.92
CA GLU A 68 -18.07 -3.11 -11.08
C GLU A 68 -16.79 -3.02 -11.92
N GLU A 69 -16.31 -1.81 -12.23
CA GLU A 69 -15.08 -1.61 -12.99
C GLU A 69 -13.87 -2.20 -12.26
N ARG A 70 -13.77 -1.96 -10.95
CA ARG A 70 -12.68 -2.48 -10.12
C ARG A 70 -12.66 -4.00 -10.04
N ASN A 71 -13.84 -4.63 -9.99
CA ASN A 71 -13.95 -6.09 -10.03
C ASN A 71 -13.57 -6.70 -11.39
N LYS A 72 -13.68 -5.94 -12.48
CA LYS A 72 -13.36 -6.39 -13.84
C LYS A 72 -11.88 -6.17 -14.20
N MET A 73 -11.14 -5.38 -13.43
CA MET A 73 -9.76 -5.03 -13.79
C MET A 73 -8.79 -6.21 -13.64
N PRO A 74 -8.10 -6.63 -14.71
CA PRO A 74 -7.13 -7.72 -14.63
C PRO A 74 -5.87 -7.27 -13.89
N ASN A 75 -5.33 -8.15 -13.03
CA ASN A 75 -3.99 -7.99 -12.45
C ASN A 75 -2.93 -8.21 -13.54
N LYS A 76 -2.61 -7.16 -14.30
CA LYS A 76 -1.52 -7.17 -15.27
C LYS A 76 -0.19 -7.02 -14.54
N LYS A 77 0.82 -7.80 -14.93
CA LYS A 77 2.20 -7.56 -14.51
C LYS A 77 2.68 -6.28 -15.19
N ARG A 78 3.01 -5.26 -14.41
CA ARG A 78 3.49 -3.96 -14.89
C ARG A 78 4.92 -3.79 -14.41
N LYS A 79 5.78 -3.30 -15.30
CA LYS A 79 7.15 -2.95 -14.96
C LYS A 79 7.10 -1.60 -14.25
N VAL A 80 7.71 -1.50 -13.07
CA VAL A 80 7.67 -0.28 -12.28
C VAL A 80 9.06 0.22 -11.91
N VAL A 81 9.18 1.52 -11.72
CA VAL A 81 10.36 2.18 -11.18
C VAL A 81 10.04 2.70 -9.79
N ARG A 82 10.90 2.40 -8.83
CA ARG A 82 10.82 2.94 -7.47
C ARG A 82 11.25 4.40 -7.43
N VAL A 83 10.46 5.23 -6.79
CA VAL A 83 10.69 6.67 -6.60
C VAL A 83 10.80 6.94 -5.10
N PRO A 84 11.93 7.48 -4.61
CA PRO A 84 12.09 7.76 -3.19
C PRO A 84 11.06 8.78 -2.72
N VAL A 85 10.40 8.48 -1.61
CA VAL A 85 9.46 9.40 -0.96
C VAL A 85 10.25 10.27 0.02
N PRO A 86 10.08 11.61 0.01
CA PRO A 86 10.76 12.48 0.97
C PRO A 86 10.38 12.18 2.42
N ASP A 87 11.37 12.15 3.32
CA ASP A 87 11.14 11.94 4.76
C ASP A 87 10.12 12.92 5.34
N ALA A 88 10.17 14.19 4.90
CA ALA A 88 9.23 15.22 5.31
C ALA A 88 7.77 14.83 5.03
N TYR A 89 7.51 14.14 3.92
CA TYR A 89 6.17 13.64 3.61
C TYR A 89 5.77 12.49 4.54
N ILE A 90 6.69 11.57 4.85
CA ILE A 90 6.44 10.47 5.80
C ILE A 90 6.16 11.01 7.21
N HIS A 91 6.92 12.00 7.66
CA HIS A 91 6.68 12.68 8.94
C HIS A 91 5.31 13.36 8.95
N PHE A 92 4.96 14.09 7.88
CA PHE A 92 3.66 14.74 7.75
C PHE A 92 2.50 13.74 7.88
N ILE A 93 2.52 12.60 7.18
CA ILE A 93 1.43 11.61 7.26
C ILE A 93 1.38 10.85 8.58
N LYS A 94 2.50 10.75 9.32
CA LYS A 94 2.52 10.18 10.68
C LYS A 94 1.90 11.13 11.70
N GLU A 95 2.15 12.43 11.56
CA GLU A 95 1.61 13.47 12.43
C GLU A 95 0.15 13.81 12.11
N ASN A 96 -0.25 13.62 10.85
CA ASN A 96 -1.58 13.94 10.35
C ASN A 96 -2.25 12.67 9.79
N PRO A 97 -2.59 11.69 10.65
CA PRO A 97 -3.26 10.50 10.20
C PRO A 97 -4.61 10.86 9.57
N THR A 98 -4.92 10.21 8.45
CA THR A 98 -6.23 10.32 7.80
C THR A 98 -7.29 9.74 8.73
N LEU A 99 -8.10 10.61 9.35
CA LEU A 99 -9.16 10.27 10.29
C LEU A 99 -10.51 10.70 9.73
N MET A 100 -11.48 9.80 9.79
CA MET A 100 -12.88 10.07 9.46
C MET A 100 -13.73 9.72 10.67
N ARG A 101 -14.71 10.58 10.99
CA ARG A 101 -15.72 10.27 12.01
C ARG A 101 -16.61 9.15 11.49
N GLU A 102 -16.72 8.07 12.25
CA GLU A 102 -17.70 7.03 11.98
C GLU A 102 -19.07 7.46 12.49
N LEU A 103 -20.09 7.35 11.63
CA LEU A 103 -21.50 7.51 11.99
C LEU A 103 -22.05 6.18 12.51
N SER A 104 -22.88 6.24 13.55
CA SER A 104 -23.60 5.06 14.05
C SER A 104 -24.71 4.63 13.07
N ASP A 105 -25.24 3.43 13.27
CA ASP A 105 -26.37 2.92 12.48
C ASP A 105 -27.61 3.82 12.64
N GLU A 106 -27.85 4.35 13.84
CA GLU A 106 -28.92 5.31 14.12
C GLU A 106 -28.69 6.63 13.37
N GLU A 107 -27.49 7.20 13.45
CA GLU A 107 -27.14 8.44 12.75
C GLU A 107 -27.25 8.26 11.22
N MET A 108 -26.85 7.10 10.71
CA MET A 108 -27.00 6.74 9.30
C MET A 108 -28.46 6.58 8.89
N ALA A 109 -29.33 6.05 9.76
CA ALA A 109 -30.75 5.88 9.47
C ALA A 109 -31.50 7.21 9.38
N GLU A 110 -31.08 8.21 10.16
CA GLU A 110 -31.63 9.57 10.14
C GLU A 110 -31.11 10.43 8.97
N CYS A 111 -30.01 10.02 8.30
CA CYS A 111 -29.44 10.77 7.18
C CYS A 111 -30.24 10.61 5.87
N PRO A 112 -30.39 11.70 5.09
CA PRO A 112 -30.91 11.60 3.73
C PRO A 112 -30.08 10.67 2.85
N GLU A 113 -30.70 10.01 1.86
CA GLU A 113 -30.03 9.02 1.02
C GLU A 113 -28.74 9.51 0.36
N HIS A 114 -28.77 10.71 -0.23
CA HIS A 114 -27.59 11.32 -0.84
C HIS A 114 -26.47 11.59 0.19
N HIS A 115 -26.78 11.90 1.44
CA HIS A 115 -25.77 12.05 2.50
C HIS A 115 -25.15 10.70 2.86
N ARG A 116 -25.96 9.64 2.93
CA ARG A 116 -25.47 8.28 3.17
C ARG A 116 -24.54 7.83 2.05
N GLN A 117 -24.89 8.11 0.80
CA GLN A 117 -24.06 7.79 -0.36
C GLN A 117 -22.72 8.54 -0.33
N LEU A 118 -22.74 9.86 -0.08
CA LEU A 118 -21.52 10.66 0.06
C LEU A 118 -20.63 10.14 1.21
N TYR A 119 -21.23 9.81 2.36
CA TYR A 119 -20.50 9.23 3.48
C TYR A 119 -19.82 7.91 3.10
N VAL A 120 -20.50 7.01 2.39
CA VAL A 120 -19.92 5.74 1.94
C VAL A 120 -18.75 5.97 0.97
N ILE A 121 -18.88 6.90 0.03
CA ILE A 121 -17.80 7.25 -0.91
C ILE A 121 -16.61 7.86 -0.15
N GLN A 122 -16.88 8.79 0.76
CA GLN A 122 -15.84 9.41 1.58
C GLN A 122 -15.10 8.36 2.43
N LYS A 123 -15.82 7.42 3.03
CA LYS A 123 -15.22 6.33 3.81
C LYS A 123 -14.32 5.46 2.94
N LEU A 124 -14.78 5.08 1.74
CA LEU A 124 -13.98 4.34 0.78
C LEU A 124 -12.67 5.07 0.42
N VAL A 125 -12.74 6.36 0.12
CA VAL A 125 -11.55 7.19 -0.19
C VAL A 125 -10.56 7.17 0.97
N ASN A 126 -11.06 7.40 2.19
CA ASN A 126 -10.24 7.42 3.40
C ASN A 126 -9.59 6.05 3.65
N ASP A 127 -10.32 4.95 3.47
CA ASP A 127 -9.80 3.59 3.64
C ASP A 127 -8.67 3.29 2.65
N LYS A 128 -8.83 3.69 1.38
CA LYS A 128 -7.79 3.53 0.35
C LYS A 128 -6.56 4.38 0.62
N ASN A 129 -6.76 5.65 0.98
CA ASN A 129 -5.65 6.54 1.37
C ASN A 129 -4.89 6.00 2.58
N ARG A 130 -5.61 5.51 3.59
CA ARG A 130 -5.03 4.93 4.81
C ARG A 130 -4.20 3.70 4.49
N ALA A 131 -4.67 2.82 3.60
CA ALA A 131 -3.90 1.64 3.19
C ALA A 131 -2.59 2.03 2.51
N TYR A 132 -2.64 3.00 1.59
CA TYR A 132 -1.46 3.54 0.90
C TYR A 132 -0.47 4.20 1.87
N GLN A 133 -0.93 5.11 2.73
CA GLN A 133 -0.10 5.79 3.72
C GLN A 133 0.51 4.80 4.72
N LYS A 134 -0.26 3.80 5.15
CA LYS A 134 0.24 2.75 6.06
C LYS A 134 1.40 1.98 5.42
N ALA A 135 1.30 1.61 4.14
CA ALA A 135 2.37 0.89 3.45
C ALA A 135 3.68 1.71 3.39
N LEU A 136 3.58 3.02 3.11
CA LEU A 136 4.74 3.92 3.15
C LEU A 136 5.37 4.00 4.56
N ILE A 137 4.53 4.14 5.58
CA ILE A 137 4.99 4.23 6.98
C ILE A 137 5.63 2.91 7.42
N ASP A 138 5.06 1.77 7.04
CA ASP A 138 5.60 0.44 7.36
C ASP A 138 6.99 0.26 6.69
N GLN A 139 7.12 0.58 5.40
CA GLN A 139 8.43 0.60 4.73
C GLN A 139 9.43 1.49 5.47
N TYR A 140 9.04 2.73 5.80
CA TYR A 140 9.92 3.68 6.47
C TYR A 140 10.36 3.19 7.85
N ASN A 141 9.45 2.66 8.66
CA ASN A 141 9.77 2.14 9.99
C ASN A 141 10.70 0.90 9.92
N THR A 142 10.61 0.12 8.84
CA THR A 142 11.40 -1.11 8.66
C THR A 142 12.75 -0.90 7.97
N PHE A 143 12.87 0.07 7.07
CA PHE A 143 14.06 0.29 6.24
C PHE A 143 14.75 1.65 6.48
N GLY A 144 14.09 2.60 7.13
CA GLY A 144 14.56 3.98 7.26
C GLY A 144 14.33 4.82 5.99
N PHE A 145 13.64 4.27 4.99
CA PHE A 145 13.23 4.96 3.77
C PHE A 145 11.93 4.33 3.25
N ALA A 146 11.21 5.06 2.40
CA ALA A 146 10.05 4.54 1.69
C ALA A 146 10.17 4.84 0.19
N TYR A 147 9.65 3.92 -0.63
CA TYR A 147 9.53 4.11 -2.06
C TYR A 147 8.06 4.10 -2.47
N ASP A 148 7.74 5.00 -3.36
CA ASP A 148 6.56 4.89 -4.21
C ASP A 148 6.97 4.25 -5.55
N GLU A 149 6.03 3.93 -6.41
CA GLU A 149 6.29 3.24 -7.69
C GLU A 149 5.61 3.95 -8.85
N LYS A 150 6.26 4.08 -10.00
CA LYS A 150 5.63 4.55 -11.24
C LYS A 150 5.72 3.48 -12.30
N GLU A 151 4.65 3.30 -13.09
CA GLU A 151 4.71 2.41 -14.25
C GLU A 151 5.68 2.98 -15.29
N VAL A 152 6.46 2.08 -15.90
CA VAL A 152 7.25 2.38 -17.10
C VAL A 152 6.44 1.93 -18.32
N THR A 153 6.03 2.87 -19.15
CA THR A 153 5.50 2.62 -20.48
C THR A 153 6.67 2.64 -21.47
N ASP A 154 6.84 1.59 -22.27
CA ASP A 154 7.92 1.41 -23.26
C ASP A 154 7.77 2.31 -24.51
N ASP A 155 7.13 3.48 -24.36
CA ASP A 155 6.68 4.34 -25.47
C ASP A 155 7.79 5.31 -25.96
N ASP A 156 9.05 4.86 -25.91
CA ASP A 156 10.24 5.64 -26.31
C ASP A 156 11.12 4.88 -27.33
N ASP A 157 10.50 4.04 -28.16
CA ASP A 157 11.14 3.49 -29.37
C ASP A 157 10.92 4.44 -30.58
N GLU A 158 12.00 5.13 -30.94
CA GLU A 158 12.36 5.61 -32.29
C GLU A 158 11.38 6.54 -33.03
N LYS A 159 11.60 7.86 -32.89
CA LYS A 159 11.57 8.75 -34.07
C LYS A 159 12.88 9.52 -34.17
N GLU A 160 13.89 8.84 -34.72
CA GLU A 160 15.04 9.51 -35.32
C GLU A 160 14.52 10.34 -36.51
N VAL A 161 14.26 11.62 -36.26
CA VAL A 161 13.84 12.56 -37.30
C VAL A 161 15.06 12.81 -38.18
N ALA A 162 15.16 12.06 -39.27
CA ALA A 162 16.12 12.32 -40.33
C ALA A 162 15.93 13.77 -40.82
N VAL A 163 16.90 14.64 -40.50
CA VAL A 163 16.96 16.00 -41.01
C VAL A 163 17.25 15.93 -42.52
N PRO A 164 16.36 16.42 -43.41
CA PRO A 164 16.71 16.54 -44.81
C PRO A 164 17.74 17.67 -44.96
N LYS A 165 18.91 17.33 -45.51
CA LYS A 165 19.86 18.33 -46.00
C LYS A 165 19.29 18.95 -47.26
N ASN A 166 18.98 20.25 -47.20
CA ASN A 166 18.96 21.11 -48.38
C ASN A 166 20.29 21.87 -48.47
#